data_AF-A0A953W976-F1
#
_entry.id   AF-A0A953W976-F1
#
_cell.length_a   1.000
_cell.length_b   1.000
_cell.length_c   1.000
_cell.angle_alpha   90.00
_cell.angle_beta   90.00
_cell.angle_gamma   90.00
#
_symmetry.space_group_name_H-M   'P 1'
#
loop_
_entity.id
_entity.type
_entity.pdbx_description
1 polymer ?
#
loop_
_entity_poly.entity_id
_entity_poly.type
_entity_poly.pdbx_seq_one_letter_code
_entity_poly.pdbx_strand_id
1 'polypeptide(L)'
;MDKHHHCHAQANTPSETPGKYDNVPEGYLGTVWTCPMHPQVRETANVGCPICGMALEPETLSLDNPGDTSELDSMTRRLWVGVALSLPLFIYSIGDLIPGRPFENLLPGVWTQWLQFALATPV
;
A
#
# COMPACT_ATOMS: atom_id res chain seq x y z
N MET A 1 36.87 6.07 45.66
CA MET A 1 35.51 6.30 45.16
C MET A 1 35.62 7.16 43.90
N ASP A 2 35.34 6.79 42.65
CA ASP A 2 35.06 5.53 41.95
C ASP A 2 35.43 5.79 40.48
N LYS A 3 36.30 4.95 39.90
CA LYS A 3 36.62 5.00 38.47
C LYS A 3 35.59 4.17 37.73
N HIS A 4 34.64 4.81 37.06
CA HIS A 4 33.69 4.12 36.19
C HIS A 4 34.37 3.67 34.89
N HIS A 5 34.72 2.39 34.85
CA HIS A 5 35.09 1.66 33.65
C HIS A 5 33.84 1.38 32.83
N HIS A 6 33.59 2.15 31.77
CA HIS A 6 32.60 1.81 30.75
C HIS A 6 33.27 0.89 29.71
N CYS A 7 33.10 -0.42 29.89
CA CYS A 7 33.40 -1.40 28.86
C CYS A 7 32.28 -1.36 27.81
N HIS A 8 32.55 -0.79 26.65
CA HIS A 8 31.72 -0.99 25.46
C HIS A 8 32.00 -2.39 24.91
N ALA A 9 31.13 -3.35 25.24
CA ALA A 9 31.04 -4.60 24.51
C ALA A 9 30.59 -4.27 23.08
N GLN A 10 31.47 -4.49 22.11
CA GLN A 10 31.14 -4.40 20.69
C GLN A 10 30.11 -5.48 20.38
N ALA A 11 28.85 -5.07 20.25
CA ALA A 11 27.84 -5.90 19.61
C ALA A 11 28.30 -6.15 18.17
N ASN A 12 28.38 -7.42 17.79
CA ASN A 12 28.62 -7.88 16.42
C ASN A 12 27.56 -7.25 15.49
N THR A 13 27.90 -6.15 14.85
CA THR A 13 27.17 -5.66 13.68
C THR A 13 27.54 -6.56 12.51
N PRO A 14 26.59 -7.32 11.92
CA PRO A 14 26.85 -8.07 10.71
C PRO A 14 27.21 -7.05 9.62
N SER A 15 28.47 -7.05 9.21
CA SER A 15 28.94 -6.22 8.10
C SER A 15 28.17 -6.60 6.84
N GLU A 16 27.31 -5.69 6.40
CA GLU A 16 26.46 -5.82 5.23
C GLU A 16 27.34 -5.69 3.97
N THR A 17 27.85 -6.82 3.47
CA THR A 17 28.50 -6.86 2.16
C THR A 17 27.40 -6.87 1.09
N PRO A 18 27.36 -5.90 0.16
CA PRO A 18 26.35 -5.87 -0.88
C PRO A 18 26.46 -7.15 -1.73
N GLY A 19 25.37 -7.90 -1.84
CA GLY A 19 25.29 -9.14 -2.64
C GLY A 19 25.61 -10.45 -1.90
N LYS A 20 25.94 -10.43 -0.61
CA LYS A 20 26.26 -11.67 0.14
C LYS A 20 25.07 -12.61 0.32
N TYR A 21 23.84 -12.09 0.30
CA TYR A 21 22.63 -12.82 0.65
C TYR A 21 21.63 -12.95 -0.53
N ASP A 22 22.06 -12.61 -1.75
CA ASP A 22 21.30 -12.92 -2.96
C ASP A 22 21.82 -14.24 -3.54
N ASN A 23 21.11 -15.32 -3.26
CA ASN A 23 21.44 -16.67 -3.72
C ASN A 23 20.55 -17.10 -4.89
N VAL A 24 19.86 -16.17 -5.55
CA VAL A 24 19.00 -16.45 -6.69
C VAL A 24 19.83 -16.38 -7.98
N PRO A 25 19.91 -17.47 -8.77
CA PRO A 25 20.59 -17.43 -10.07
C PRO A 25 19.91 -16.45 -11.05
N GLU A 26 20.70 -15.82 -11.91
CA GLU A 26 20.16 -15.01 -13.02
C GLU A 26 19.29 -15.90 -13.93
N GLY A 27 18.01 -15.52 -14.10
CA GLY A 27 17.05 -16.29 -14.90
C GLY A 27 16.32 -17.41 -14.14
N TYR A 28 16.34 -17.41 -12.81
CA TYR A 28 15.51 -18.32 -12.01
C TYR A 28 14.01 -18.04 -12.23
N LEU A 29 13.28 -19.05 -12.70
CA LEU A 29 11.83 -18.99 -13.00
C LEU A 29 10.95 -19.56 -11.88
N GLY A 30 11.53 -19.87 -10.72
CA GLY A 30 10.79 -20.38 -9.57
C GLY A 30 10.39 -19.27 -8.59
N THR A 31 9.70 -19.66 -7.52
CA THR A 31 9.35 -18.74 -6.44
C THR A 31 10.61 -18.29 -5.70
N VAL A 32 10.88 -16.99 -5.74
CA VAL A 32 11.92 -16.37 -4.90
C VAL A 32 11.34 -16.12 -3.52
N TRP A 33 12.13 -16.36 -2.49
CA TRP A 33 11.78 -16.16 -1.08
C TRP A 33 12.61 -15.00 -0.52
N THR A 34 11.96 -14.08 0.18
CA THR A 34 12.60 -12.88 0.75
C THR A 34 12.18 -12.65 2.20
N CYS A 35 13.01 -11.94 2.96
CA CYS A 35 12.74 -11.62 4.36
C CYS A 35 12.07 -10.24 4.47
N PRO A 36 10.91 -10.09 5.15
CA PRO A 36 10.19 -8.81 5.24
C PRO A 36 11.01 -7.69 5.91
N MET A 37 11.98 -8.07 6.75
CA MET A 37 12.89 -7.13 7.42
C MET A 37 14.21 -6.90 6.68
N HIS A 38 14.60 -7.80 5.76
CA HIS A 38 15.92 -7.78 5.10
C HIS A 38 15.75 -8.14 3.63
N PRO A 39 15.33 -7.18 2.79
CA PRO A 39 15.00 -7.45 1.39
C PRO A 39 16.21 -7.87 0.54
N GLN A 40 17.45 -7.65 1.02
CA GLN A 40 18.64 -8.14 0.32
C GLN A 40 18.85 -9.66 0.46
N VAL A 41 18.10 -10.33 1.35
CA VAL A 41 18.09 -11.78 1.46
C VAL A 41 17.10 -12.33 0.44
N ARG A 42 17.61 -12.98 -0.60
CA ARG A 42 16.84 -13.61 -1.66
C ARG A 42 17.29 -15.05 -1.81
N GLU A 43 16.35 -15.97 -1.66
CA GLU A 43 16.61 -17.41 -1.65
C GLU A 43 15.65 -18.13 -2.59
N THR A 44 16.04 -19.32 -3.05
CA THR A 44 15.16 -20.18 -3.86
C THR A 44 14.26 -21.09 -3.01
N ALA A 45 14.44 -21.07 -1.68
CA ALA A 45 13.69 -21.88 -0.73
C ALA A 45 13.51 -21.17 0.62
N ASN A 46 12.53 -21.60 1.41
CA ASN A 46 12.30 -21.09 2.76
C ASN A 46 13.30 -21.68 3.76
N VAL A 47 14.53 -21.17 3.75
CA VAL A 47 15.64 -21.58 4.64
C VAL A 47 15.75 -20.72 5.90
N GLY A 48 14.92 -19.68 6.03
CA GLY A 48 14.98 -18.69 7.10
C GLY A 48 16.08 -17.63 6.87
N CYS A 49 15.85 -16.42 7.38
CA CYS A 49 16.76 -15.30 7.20
C CYS A 49 18.05 -15.49 8.03
N PRO A 50 19.26 -15.44 7.44
CA PRO A 50 20.52 -15.57 8.18
C PRO A 50 20.86 -14.33 9.04
N ILE A 51 20.14 -13.22 8.85
CA ILE A 51 20.36 -11.96 9.56
C ILE A 51 19.50 -11.90 10.84
N CYS A 52 18.21 -12.25 10.77
CA CYS A 52 17.28 -12.15 11.90
C CYS A 52 16.61 -13.46 12.33
N GLY A 53 16.85 -14.57 11.63
CA GLY A 53 16.29 -15.88 11.97
C GLY A 53 14.78 -16.03 11.71
N MET A 54 14.13 -15.04 11.10
CA MET A 54 12.70 -15.14 10.72
C MET A 54 12.50 -16.01 9.48
N ALA A 55 11.31 -16.59 9.33
CA ALA A 55 10.93 -17.32 8.11
C ALA A 55 10.93 -16.38 6.89
N LEU A 56 11.27 -16.93 5.72
CA LEU A 56 11.17 -16.18 4.47
C LEU A 56 9.73 -16.26 3.94
N GLU A 57 9.31 -15.20 3.30
CA GLU A 57 8.03 -15.09 2.60
C GLU A 57 8.27 -15.13 1.08
N PRO A 58 7.36 -15.72 0.29
CA PRO A 58 7.52 -15.71 -1.15
C PRO A 58 7.41 -14.27 -1.68
N GLU A 59 8.40 -13.85 -2.45
CA GLU A 59 8.42 -12.56 -3.15
C GLU A 59 7.19 -12.54 -4.07
N THR A 60 6.25 -11.64 -3.77
CA THR A 60 4.91 -11.59 -4.37
C THR A 60 4.89 -11.11 -5.83
N LEU A 61 6.01 -11.23 -6.55
CA LEU A 61 6.06 -11.09 -8.00
C LEU A 61 5.59 -12.37 -8.70
N SER A 62 4.47 -12.92 -8.24
CA SER A 62 3.62 -13.75 -9.08
C SER A 62 2.84 -12.83 -10.01
N LEU A 63 3.53 -12.20 -10.97
CA LEU A 63 2.91 -11.59 -12.15
C LEU A 63 2.38 -12.66 -13.13
N ASP A 64 2.32 -13.92 -12.69
CA ASP A 64 2.15 -15.11 -13.54
C ASP A 64 0.90 -15.94 -13.14
N ASN A 65 -0.13 -15.28 -12.60
CA ASN A 65 -1.48 -15.84 -12.62
C ASN A 65 -2.42 -14.90 -13.39
N PRO A 66 -2.40 -14.92 -14.73
CA PRO A 66 -3.32 -14.15 -15.58
C PRO A 66 -4.81 -14.53 -15.40
N GLY A 67 -5.14 -15.43 -14.46
CA GLY A 67 -6.51 -15.84 -14.12
C GLY A 67 -7.08 -15.25 -12.81
N ASP A 68 -6.26 -14.69 -11.92
CA ASP A 68 -6.70 -14.17 -10.60
C ASP A 68 -6.79 -12.62 -10.58
N THR A 69 -7.26 -12.00 -11.67
CA THR A 69 -7.49 -10.55 -11.74
C THR A 69 -8.80 -10.11 -11.07
N SER A 70 -9.59 -11.05 -10.54
CA SER A 70 -10.90 -10.80 -9.93
C SER A 70 -10.87 -9.79 -8.77
N GLU A 71 -9.82 -9.84 -7.94
CA GLU A 71 -9.66 -8.91 -6.81
C GLU A 71 -9.39 -7.47 -7.28
N LEU A 72 -8.50 -7.30 -8.26
CA LEU A 72 -8.19 -6.01 -8.86
C LEU A 72 -9.42 -5.42 -9.59
N ASP A 73 -10.18 -6.26 -10.30
CA ASP A 73 -11.40 -5.85 -10.99
C ASP A 73 -12.52 -5.46 -10.03
N SER A 74 -12.66 -6.18 -8.91
CA SER A 74 -13.62 -5.86 -7.84
C SER A 74 -13.31 -4.50 -7.20
N MET A 75 -12.04 -4.24 -6.89
CA MET A 75 -11.60 -2.97 -6.30
C MET A 75 -11.72 -1.80 -7.28
N THR A 76 -11.35 -2.01 -8.54
CA THR A 76 -11.48 -1.01 -9.62
C THR A 76 -12.93 -0.64 -9.87
N ARG A 77 -13.85 -1.62 -9.91
CA ARG A 77 -15.28 -1.37 -10.11
C ARG A 77 -15.89 -0.55 -8.97
N ARG A 78 -15.53 -0.83 -7.71
CA ARG A 78 -15.99 -0.06 -6.55
C ARG A 78 -15.47 1.38 -6.59
N LEU A 79 -14.20 1.56 -6.96
CA LEU A 79 -13.59 2.87 -7.18
C LEU A 79 -14.37 3.66 -8.24
N TRP A 80 -14.65 3.06 -9.40
CA TRP A 80 -15.36 3.72 -10.49
C TRP A 80 -16.81 4.07 -10.15
N VAL A 81 -17.52 3.22 -9.40
CA VAL A 81 -18.87 3.54 -8.92
C VAL A 81 -18.85 4.76 -7.99
N GLY A 82 -17.88 4.82 -7.06
CA GLY A 82 -17.72 5.99 -6.18
C GLY A 82 -17.35 7.26 -6.94
N VAL A 83 -16.46 7.16 -7.93
CA VAL A 83 -16.09 8.29 -8.82
C VAL A 83 -17.30 8.79 -9.60
N ALA A 84 -18.09 7.90 -10.20
CA ALA A 84 -19.29 8.29 -10.94
C ALA A 84 -20.32 9.01 -10.05
N LEU A 85 -20.45 8.60 -8.79
CA LEU A 85 -21.40 9.22 -7.85
C LEU A 85 -20.89 10.58 -7.32
N SER A 86 -19.58 10.72 -7.09
CA SER A 86 -18.96 11.91 -6.51
C SER A 86 -18.59 12.98 -7.53
N LEU A 87 -18.34 12.60 -8.80
CA LEU A 87 -17.94 13.53 -9.86
C LEU A 87 -18.95 14.68 -10.09
N PRO A 88 -20.28 14.43 -10.15
CA PRO A 88 -21.24 15.52 -10.33
C PRO A 88 -21.25 16.50 -9.14
N LEU A 89 -21.15 15.97 -7.91
CA LEU A 89 -21.11 16.77 -6.69
C LEU A 89 -19.82 17.60 -6.60
N PHE A 90 -18.69 17.02 -7.02
CA PHE A 90 -17.41 17.72 -7.06
C PHE A 90 -17.39 18.86 -8.08
N ILE A 91 -17.93 18.61 -9.29
CA ILE A 91 -18.09 19.65 -10.32
C ILE A 91 -18.98 20.78 -9.80
N TYR A 92 -20.08 20.45 -9.10
CA TYR A 92 -20.95 21.44 -8.49
C TYR A 92 -20.21 22.27 -7.43
N SER A 93 -19.47 21.62 -6.52
CA SER A 93 -18.75 22.31 -5.44
C SER A 93 -17.58 23.18 -5.92
N ILE A 94 -16.88 22.77 -6.99
CA ILE A 94 -15.82 23.59 -7.58
C ILE A 94 -16.37 24.64 -8.55
N GLY A 95 -17.54 24.40 -9.16
CA GLY A 95 -18.23 25.34 -10.04
C GLY A 95 -18.59 26.66 -9.33
N ASP A 96 -18.86 26.62 -8.03
CA ASP A 96 -19.15 27.81 -7.22
C ASP A 96 -17.92 28.72 -7.01
N LEU A 97 -16.70 28.24 -7.31
CA LEU A 97 -15.47 29.05 -7.23
C LEU A 97 -15.17 29.83 -8.52
N ILE A 98 -16.07 29.79 -9.51
CA ILE A 98 -16.00 30.63 -10.72
C ILE A 98 -16.68 31.99 -10.41
N PRO A 99 -15.96 33.14 -10.54
CA PRO A 99 -16.52 34.45 -10.25
C PRO A 99 -17.63 34.81 -11.27
N GLY A 100 -18.88 34.59 -10.88
CA GLY A 100 -20.07 34.90 -11.70
C GLY A 100 -21.45 34.52 -11.14
N ARG A 101 -21.54 34.00 -9.89
CA ARG A 101 -22.76 33.65 -9.13
C ARG A 101 -24.08 33.52 -9.95
N PRO A 102 -24.27 32.46 -10.75
CA PRO A 102 -25.54 32.24 -11.46
C PRO A 102 -26.60 31.49 -10.64
N PHE A 103 -26.30 31.02 -9.42
CA PHE A 103 -27.16 30.05 -8.70
C PHE A 103 -27.78 30.54 -7.38
N GLU A 104 -27.67 31.82 -7.02
CA GLU A 104 -28.24 32.34 -5.76
C GLU A 104 -29.78 32.29 -5.70
N ASN A 105 -30.48 32.05 -6.82
CA ASN A 105 -31.94 32.08 -6.89
C ASN A 105 -32.63 30.73 -7.07
N LEU A 106 -31.92 29.59 -7.05
CA LEU A 106 -32.52 28.29 -7.44
C LEU A 106 -32.48 27.17 -6.38
N LEU A 107 -32.02 27.42 -5.15
CA LEU A 107 -31.89 26.35 -4.15
C LEU A 107 -32.51 26.74 -2.79
N PRO A 108 -33.85 26.67 -2.64
CA PRO A 108 -34.49 26.63 -1.34
C PRO A 108 -34.29 25.24 -0.69
N GLY A 109 -34.37 25.18 0.64
CA GLY A 109 -33.96 24.07 1.53
C GLY A 109 -34.56 22.67 1.33
N VAL A 110 -35.18 22.37 0.19
CA VAL A 110 -35.62 21.01 -0.20
C VAL A 110 -34.43 20.13 -0.56
N TRP A 111 -33.36 20.69 -1.14
CA TRP A 111 -32.16 19.95 -1.55
C TRP A 111 -31.33 19.44 -0.36
N THR A 112 -31.29 20.18 0.75
CA THR A 112 -30.63 19.76 2.00
C THR A 112 -31.29 18.52 2.63
N GLN A 113 -32.61 18.37 2.50
CA GLN A 113 -33.36 17.21 3.01
C GLN A 113 -33.06 15.93 2.20
N TRP A 114 -32.97 16.04 0.88
CA TRP A 114 -32.63 14.94 -0.01
C TRP A 114 -31.16 14.52 0.08
N LEU A 115 -30.24 15.48 0.26
CA LEU A 115 -28.83 15.21 0.51
C LEU A 115 -28.61 14.48 1.85
N GLN A 116 -29.32 14.85 2.92
CA GLN A 116 -29.27 14.11 4.19
C GLN A 116 -29.81 12.68 4.06
N PHE A 117 -30.86 12.46 3.26
CA PHE A 117 -31.38 11.12 2.98
C PHE A 117 -30.35 10.28 2.19
N ALA A 118 -29.75 10.86 1.14
CA ALA A 118 -28.80 10.18 0.27
C ALA A 118 -27.45 9.87 0.95
N LEU A 119 -26.92 10.78 1.79
CA LEU A 119 -25.68 10.53 2.53
C LEU A 119 -25.85 9.59 3.73
N ALA A 120 -27.08 9.47 4.27
CA ALA A 120 -27.37 8.56 5.38
C ALA A 120 -27.67 7.11 4.93
N THR A 121 -27.87 6.88 3.63
CA THR A 121 -28.10 5.55 3.03
C THR A 121 -27.24 5.43 1.77
N PRO A 122 -25.92 5.18 1.85
CA PRO A 122 -25.51 3.82 2.20
C PRO A 122 -24.08 3.66 2.80
N VAL A 123 -24.01 2.83 3.84
CA VAL A 123 -22.92 1.85 4.02
C VAL A 123 -23.49 0.46 3.75
#